data_AF-A0A0Q0RV71-F1
#
_entry.id   AF-A0A0Q0RV71-F1
#
_cell.length_a   1.000
_cell.length_b   1.000
_cell.length_c   1.000
_cell.angle_alpha   90.00
_cell.angle_beta   90.00
_cell.angle_gamma   90.00
#
_symmetry.space_group_name_H-M   'P 1'
#
loop_
_entity.id
_entity.type
_entity.pdbx_description
1 polymer ?
#
loop_
_entity_poly.entity_id
_entity_poly.type
_entity_poly.pdbx_seq_one_letter_code
_entity_poly.pdbx_strand_id
1 'polypeptide(L)'
;MTPKPINFKSNRDIRRYRYFNYRKNYSKKYINAMNDFLNFSVFNRWRELLEENNYNKMERPFKVPGIVIMYLAKLRELYNLPFRLLETELHNLSKIFKFPEISFTSIYRRIRKIIPEIDNDNNILSAIDSSGFQITLTRGHLNNKRHRKE
;
A
#
# COMPACT_ATOMS: atom_id res chain seq x y z
N MET A 1 -52.42 33.29 19.04
CA MET A 1 -51.19 32.47 19.07
C MET A 1 -51.20 31.60 17.82
N THR A 2 -50.27 31.80 16.89
CA THR A 2 -50.12 30.91 15.73
C THR A 2 -49.52 29.58 16.21
N PRO A 3 -50.12 28.42 15.89
CA PRO A 3 -49.55 27.14 16.29
C PRO A 3 -48.23 26.94 15.55
N LYS A 4 -47.15 26.68 16.30
CA LYS A 4 -45.87 26.28 15.70
C LYS A 4 -46.06 24.91 15.05
N PRO A 5 -45.61 24.69 13.79
CA PRO A 5 -45.73 23.40 13.15
C PRO A 5 -44.91 22.37 13.93
N ILE A 6 -45.58 21.30 14.37
CA ILE A 6 -44.92 20.19 15.04
C ILE A 6 -44.16 19.41 13.96
N ASN A 7 -42.84 19.58 13.94
CA ASN A 7 -41.95 18.93 12.98
C ASN A 7 -41.70 17.47 13.43
N PHE A 8 -42.72 16.62 13.31
CA PHE A 8 -42.56 15.18 13.45
C PHE A 8 -41.86 14.65 12.19
N LYS A 9 -40.53 14.79 12.10
CA LYS A 9 -39.76 13.91 11.22
C LYS A 9 -40.02 12.50 11.69
N SER A 10 -40.72 11.71 10.86
CA SER A 10 -41.01 10.33 11.19
C SER A 10 -39.68 9.61 11.48
N ASN A 11 -39.66 8.67 12.42
CA ASN A 11 -38.45 7.89 12.71
C ASN A 11 -37.85 7.24 11.44
N ARG A 12 -38.64 7.06 10.37
CA ARG A 12 -38.18 6.59 9.06
C ARG A 12 -37.33 7.62 8.33
N ASP A 13 -37.66 8.90 8.38
CA ASP A 13 -36.90 9.97 7.70
C ASP A 13 -35.56 10.23 8.35
N ILE A 14 -35.51 10.17 9.69
CA ILE A 14 -34.25 10.28 10.45
C ILE A 14 -33.34 9.08 10.14
N ARG A 15 -33.89 7.86 10.09
CA ARG A 15 -33.12 6.65 9.73
C ARG A 15 -32.60 6.71 8.29
N ARG A 16 -33.43 7.13 7.32
CA ARG A 16 -33.00 7.32 5.93
C ARG A 16 -31.90 8.37 5.81
N TYR A 17 -32.03 9.50 6.50
CA TYR A 17 -31.01 10.55 6.52
C TYR A 17 -29.67 10.05 7.12
N ARG A 18 -29.72 9.33 8.26
CA ARG A 18 -28.52 8.71 8.86
C ARG A 18 -27.88 7.68 7.93
N TYR A 19 -28.67 6.82 7.30
CA TYR A 19 -28.19 5.82 6.34
C TYR A 19 -27.54 6.47 5.11
N PHE A 20 -28.16 7.52 4.56
CA PHE A 20 -27.60 8.29 3.45
C PHE A 20 -26.24 8.92 3.81
N ASN A 21 -26.16 9.57 4.98
CA ASN A 21 -24.90 10.16 5.45
C ASN A 21 -23.84 9.08 5.76
N TYR A 22 -24.22 7.96 6.35
CA TYR A 22 -23.32 6.82 6.57
C TYR A 22 -22.75 6.33 5.24
N ARG A 23 -23.61 6.06 4.24
CA ARG A 23 -23.19 5.64 2.91
C ARG A 23 -22.27 6.66 2.25
N LYS A 24 -22.59 7.96 2.34
CA LYS A 24 -21.77 9.04 1.80
C LYS A 24 -20.37 9.05 2.44
N ASN A 25 -20.29 8.95 3.75
CA ASN A 25 -19.02 8.93 4.48
C ASN A 25 -18.22 7.65 4.20
N TYR A 26 -18.90 6.50 4.15
CA TYR A 26 -18.29 5.21 3.80
C TYR A 26 -17.71 5.26 2.39
N SER A 27 -18.50 5.68 1.39
CA SER A 27 -18.02 5.83 0.00
C SER A 27 -16.84 6.81 -0.10
N LYS A 28 -16.90 7.95 0.62
CA LYS A 28 -15.80 8.91 0.64
C LYS A 28 -14.50 8.29 1.20
N LYS A 29 -14.60 7.44 2.23
CA LYS A 29 -13.44 6.72 2.78
C LYS A 29 -12.77 5.83 1.73
N TYR A 30 -13.53 5.04 0.96
CA TYR A 30 -12.95 4.18 -0.09
C TYR A 30 -12.38 4.99 -1.25
N ILE A 31 -13.06 6.06 -1.67
CA ILE A 31 -12.57 6.95 -2.73
C ILE A 31 -11.24 7.57 -2.31
N ASN A 32 -11.14 8.08 -1.08
CA ASN A 32 -9.91 8.65 -0.57
C ASN A 32 -8.80 7.59 -0.50
N ALA A 33 -9.08 6.42 0.07
CA ALA A 33 -8.08 5.33 0.14
C ALA A 33 -7.58 4.90 -1.25
N MET A 34 -8.47 4.86 -2.24
CA MET A 34 -8.10 4.52 -3.62
C MET A 34 -7.29 5.65 -4.28
N ASN A 35 -7.66 6.91 -4.05
CA ASN A 35 -6.89 8.06 -4.54
C ASN A 35 -5.48 8.11 -3.92
N ASP A 36 -5.35 7.80 -2.63
CA ASP A 36 -4.07 7.70 -1.95
C ASP A 36 -3.22 6.53 -2.45
N PHE A 37 -3.86 5.49 -2.99
CA PHE A 37 -3.20 4.32 -3.56
C PHE A 37 -2.81 4.52 -5.05
N LEU A 38 -3.71 5.05 -5.88
CA LEU A 38 -3.57 5.19 -7.33
C LEU A 38 -3.20 6.62 -7.77
N ASN A 39 -2.45 7.35 -6.96
CA ASN A 39 -2.02 8.68 -7.38
C ASN A 39 -0.87 8.60 -8.40
N PHE A 40 -1.20 8.49 -9.69
CA PHE A 40 -0.20 8.45 -10.77
C PHE A 40 0.55 9.78 -10.98
N SER A 41 0.13 10.89 -10.33
CA SER A 41 0.84 12.16 -10.44
C SER A 41 2.29 12.08 -9.95
N VAL A 42 2.60 11.11 -9.08
CA VAL A 42 3.95 10.86 -8.57
C VAL A 42 4.92 10.48 -9.68
N PHE A 43 4.46 9.83 -10.77
CA PHE A 43 5.32 9.45 -11.88
C PHE A 43 5.67 10.65 -12.76
N ASN A 44 4.76 11.62 -12.91
CA ASN A 44 5.05 12.87 -13.61
C ASN A 44 6.09 13.74 -12.85
N ARG A 45 6.06 13.70 -11.51
CA ARG A 45 6.97 14.45 -10.64
C ARG A 45 8.22 13.68 -10.25
N TRP A 46 8.60 12.66 -11.04
CA TRP A 46 9.68 11.73 -10.70
C TRP A 46 10.97 12.43 -10.25
N ARG A 47 11.43 13.40 -11.03
CA ARG A 47 12.71 14.09 -10.83
C ARG A 47 12.70 14.97 -9.58
N GLU A 48 11.63 15.76 -9.41
CA GLU A 48 11.43 16.59 -8.21
C GLU A 48 11.45 15.73 -6.94
N LEU A 49 10.65 14.65 -6.93
CA LEU A 49 10.57 13.76 -5.78
C LEU A 49 11.91 13.05 -5.50
N LEU A 50 12.68 12.75 -6.55
CA LEU A 50 13.99 12.14 -6.40
C LEU A 50 15.02 13.11 -5.81
N GLU A 51 14.97 14.38 -6.22
CA GLU A 51 15.79 15.46 -5.66
C GLU A 51 15.43 15.68 -4.18
N GLU A 52 14.14 15.79 -3.85
CA GLU A 52 13.65 15.87 -2.48
C GLU A 52 14.11 14.68 -1.62
N ASN A 53 13.97 13.45 -2.13
CA ASN A 53 14.39 12.24 -1.42
C ASN A 53 15.90 12.12 -1.20
N ASN A 54 16.70 12.84 -1.97
CA ASN A 54 18.16 12.83 -1.89
C ASN A 54 18.73 14.12 -1.30
N TYR A 55 17.89 15.07 -0.91
CA TYR A 55 18.32 16.32 -0.30
C TYR A 55 19.13 16.04 0.97
N ASN A 56 20.30 16.65 1.09
CA ASN A 56 21.27 16.46 2.17
C ASN A 56 21.75 15.02 2.42
N LYS A 57 21.57 14.11 1.44
CA LYS A 57 22.02 12.73 1.57
C LYS A 57 23.51 12.61 1.24
N MET A 58 24.32 12.21 2.24
CA MET A 58 25.76 11.99 2.08
C MET A 58 26.11 10.60 1.51
N GLU A 59 25.19 9.63 1.66
CA GLU A 59 25.35 8.29 1.10
C GLU A 59 25.01 8.23 -0.39
N ARG A 60 25.11 7.03 -0.98
CA ARG A 60 24.69 6.79 -2.36
C ARG A 60 23.25 7.29 -2.59
N PRO A 61 23.04 8.17 -3.59
CA PRO A 61 21.71 8.70 -3.88
C PRO A 61 20.77 7.59 -4.32
N PHE A 62 19.51 7.72 -3.94
CA PHE A 62 18.44 6.91 -4.46
C PHE A 62 18.27 7.17 -5.97
N LYS A 63 17.90 6.12 -6.70
CA LYS A 63 17.52 6.19 -8.12
C LYS A 63 16.01 6.21 -8.34
N VAL A 64 15.26 6.05 -7.26
CA VAL A 64 13.80 5.87 -7.27
C VAL A 64 13.23 6.75 -6.16
N PRO A 65 12.16 7.50 -6.38
CA PRO A 65 11.48 8.22 -5.31
C PRO A 65 11.00 7.27 -4.21
N GLY A 66 11.02 7.72 -2.95
CA GLY A 66 10.52 6.93 -1.81
C GLY A 66 9.03 6.61 -1.94
N ILE A 67 8.24 7.57 -2.42
CA ILE A 67 6.79 7.40 -2.62
C ILE A 67 6.46 6.29 -3.63
N VAL A 68 7.28 6.11 -4.67
CA VAL A 68 7.12 5.04 -5.65
C VAL A 68 7.42 3.68 -5.01
N ILE A 69 8.41 3.59 -4.13
CA ILE A 69 8.65 2.36 -3.36
C ILE A 69 7.46 2.04 -2.45
N MET A 70 6.86 3.04 -1.82
CA MET A 70 5.68 2.86 -0.98
C MET A 70 4.47 2.36 -1.79
N TYR A 71 4.25 2.91 -2.99
CA TYR A 71 3.25 2.41 -3.93
C TYR A 71 3.45 0.91 -4.25
N LEU A 72 4.69 0.51 -4.57
CA LEU A 72 5.01 -0.89 -4.87
C LEU A 72 4.89 -1.80 -3.64
N ALA A 73 5.20 -1.29 -2.45
CA ALA A 73 5.01 -2.02 -1.19
C ALA A 73 3.52 -2.31 -0.97
N LYS A 74 2.65 -1.30 -1.12
CA LYS A 74 1.20 -1.46 -1.01
C LYS A 74 0.65 -2.42 -2.06
N LEU A 75 1.06 -2.29 -3.33
CA LEU A 75 0.67 -3.22 -4.40
C LEU A 75 1.05 -4.66 -4.05
N ARG A 76 2.28 -4.85 -3.57
CA ARG A 76 2.76 -6.16 -3.16
C ARG A 76 1.95 -6.71 -2.00
N GLU A 77 1.64 -5.90 -1.00
CA GLU A 77 0.90 -6.33 0.18
C GLU A 77 -0.53 -6.74 -0.18
N LEU A 78 -1.22 -5.94 -1.00
CA LEU A 78 -2.62 -6.19 -1.38
C LEU A 78 -2.80 -7.43 -2.27
N TYR A 79 -1.86 -7.67 -3.19
CA TYR A 79 -1.97 -8.72 -4.22
C TYR A 79 -0.94 -9.85 -4.08
N ASN A 80 -0.12 -9.81 -3.04
CA ASN A 80 1.00 -10.74 -2.79
C ASN A 80 1.94 -10.92 -4.00
N LEU A 81 2.23 -9.84 -4.73
CA LEU A 81 2.97 -9.92 -5.99
C LEU A 81 4.46 -10.25 -5.77
N PRO A 82 5.07 -11.12 -6.60
CA PRO A 82 6.53 -11.27 -6.63
C PRO A 82 7.20 -9.99 -7.12
N PHE A 83 8.40 -9.69 -6.60
CA PHE A 83 9.15 -8.47 -6.96
C PHE A 83 9.44 -8.33 -8.45
N ARG A 84 9.49 -9.45 -9.19
CA ARG A 84 9.66 -9.45 -10.65
C ARG A 84 8.46 -8.82 -11.37
N LEU A 85 7.23 -9.09 -10.91
CA LEU A 85 6.03 -8.46 -11.48
C LEU A 85 5.97 -6.96 -11.16
N LEU A 86 6.44 -6.55 -9.98
CA LEU A 86 6.57 -5.13 -9.63
C LEU A 86 7.55 -4.39 -10.55
N GLU A 87 8.66 -5.05 -10.93
CA GLU A 87 9.61 -4.53 -11.91
C GLU A 87 8.97 -4.40 -13.30
N THR A 88 8.22 -5.42 -13.75
CA THR A 88 7.47 -5.35 -15.02
C THR A 88 6.46 -4.22 -15.04
N GLU A 89 5.73 -4.02 -13.95
CA GLU A 89 4.77 -2.93 -13.82
C GLU A 89 5.47 -1.56 -13.93
N LEU A 90 6.58 -1.36 -13.20
CA LEU A 90 7.37 -0.14 -13.30
C LEU A 90 7.93 0.07 -14.71
N HIS A 91 8.34 -0.99 -15.40
CA HIS A 91 8.82 -0.91 -16.78
C HIS A 91 7.71 -0.49 -17.76
N ASN A 92 6.46 -0.91 -17.54
CA ASN A 92 5.34 -0.43 -18.34
C ASN A 92 5.05 1.05 -18.06
N LEU A 93 5.05 1.44 -16.78
CA LEU A 93 4.88 2.85 -16.39
C LEU A 93 6.04 3.73 -16.88
N SER A 94 7.27 3.21 -16.93
CA SER A 94 8.43 3.98 -17.42
C SER A 94 8.29 4.34 -18.90
N LYS A 95 7.68 3.47 -19.71
CA LYS A 95 7.40 3.76 -21.12
C LYS A 95 6.41 4.91 -21.29
N ILE A 96 5.46 5.03 -20.37
CA ILE A 96 4.42 6.07 -20.38
C ILE A 96 4.98 7.39 -19.84
N PHE A 97 5.58 7.35 -18.64
CA PHE A 97 6.00 8.52 -17.89
C PHE A 97 7.48 8.90 -18.06
N LYS A 98 8.23 8.15 -18.87
CA LYS A 98 9.63 8.43 -19.28
C LYS A 98 10.63 8.55 -18.13
N PHE A 99 10.50 7.72 -17.09
CA PHE A 99 11.49 7.62 -16.01
C PHE A 99 12.45 6.43 -16.20
N PRO A 100 13.61 6.38 -15.50
CA PRO A 100 14.59 5.30 -15.66
C PRO A 100 14.08 3.93 -15.19
N GLU A 101 14.54 2.87 -15.84
CA GLU A 101 14.24 1.50 -15.41
C GLU A 101 14.87 1.16 -14.06
N ILE A 102 14.18 0.28 -13.31
CA ILE A 102 14.54 -0.06 -11.94
C ILE A 102 14.56 -1.57 -11.81
N SER A 103 15.66 -2.10 -11.29
CA SER A 103 15.77 -3.53 -11.05
C SER A 103 14.89 -3.99 -9.88
N PHE A 104 14.33 -5.20 -9.98
CA PHE A 104 13.59 -5.82 -8.88
C PHE A 104 14.42 -5.92 -7.59
N THR A 105 15.75 -6.05 -7.70
CA THR A 105 16.65 -6.10 -6.55
C THR A 105 16.69 -4.77 -5.79
N SER A 106 16.60 -3.64 -6.50
CA SER A 106 16.50 -2.31 -5.91
C SER A 106 15.18 -2.15 -5.17
N ILE A 107 14.08 -2.57 -5.80
CA ILE A 107 12.73 -2.56 -5.21
C ILE A 107 12.71 -3.42 -3.94
N TYR A 108 13.16 -4.67 -4.03
CA TYR A 108 13.24 -5.61 -2.92
C TYR A 108 13.98 -5.04 -1.70
N ARG A 109 15.19 -4.51 -1.94
CA ARG A 109 16.03 -3.97 -0.86
C ARG A 109 15.39 -2.78 -0.16
N ARG A 110 14.65 -1.94 -0.90
CA ARG A 110 14.03 -0.75 -0.32
C ARG A 110 12.72 -1.07 0.39
N ILE A 111 11.89 -1.95 -0.16
CA ILE A 111 10.65 -2.38 0.51
C ILE A 111 10.98 -3.04 1.85
N ARG A 112 12.00 -3.90 1.92
CA ARG A 112 12.42 -4.53 3.18
C ARG A 112 12.99 -3.60 4.24
N LYS A 113 13.36 -2.37 3.86
CA LYS A 113 13.81 -1.34 4.79
C LYS A 113 12.66 -0.50 5.35
N ILE A 114 11.44 -0.68 4.85
CA ILE A 114 10.26 -0.04 5.41
C ILE A 114 9.98 -0.71 6.76
N ILE A 115 10.12 0.06 7.83
CA ILE A 115 9.74 -0.34 9.17
C ILE A 115 8.34 0.25 9.39
N PRO A 116 7.29 -0.56 9.56
CA PRO A 116 5.97 -0.03 9.87
C PRO A 116 6.01 0.65 11.23
N GLU A 117 5.47 1.86 11.32
CA GLU A 117 5.20 2.50 12.59
C GLU A 117 4.04 1.75 13.25
N ILE A 118 4.29 1.15 14.40
CA ILE A 118 3.28 0.50 15.23
C ILE A 118 2.98 1.48 16.36
N ASP A 119 1.75 1.98 16.42
CA ASP A 119 1.32 2.82 17.54
C ASP A 119 1.41 2.00 18.84
N ASN A 120 2.30 2.43 19.74
CA ASN A 120 2.53 1.81 21.05
C ASN A 120 1.45 2.22 22.08
N ASP A 121 0.20 2.33 21.65
CA ASP A 121 -0.88 2.54 22.62
C ASP A 121 -1.11 1.25 23.39
N ASN A 122 -0.98 1.37 24.71
CA ASN A 122 -0.95 0.27 25.68
C ASN A 122 -2.24 -0.58 25.62
N ASN A 123 -2.24 -1.61 24.78
CA ASN A 123 -2.98 -2.88 24.82
C ASN A 123 -3.04 -3.48 23.41
N ILE A 124 -1.90 -3.90 22.86
CA ILE A 124 -1.86 -4.61 21.57
C ILE A 124 -2.31 -6.06 21.81
N LEU A 125 -3.57 -6.36 21.50
CA LEU A 125 -4.09 -7.72 21.48
C LEU A 125 -3.56 -8.43 20.21
N SER A 126 -2.42 -9.10 20.31
CA SER A 126 -1.84 -9.85 19.19
C SER A 126 -2.48 -11.23 19.05
N ALA A 127 -3.23 -11.43 17.97
CA ALA A 127 -3.65 -12.76 17.55
C ALA A 127 -2.54 -13.42 16.72
N ILE A 128 -1.97 -14.51 17.23
CA ILE A 128 -0.95 -15.31 16.53
C ILE A 128 -1.65 -16.53 15.95
N ASP A 129 -1.70 -16.62 14.62
CA ASP A 129 -2.22 -17.79 13.91
C ASP A 129 -1.06 -18.57 13.26
N SER A 130 -1.16 -19.89 13.27
CA SER A 130 -0.16 -20.84 12.74
C SER A 130 -0.25 -21.01 11.22
N SER A 131 -0.60 -19.96 10.48
CA SER A 131 -0.74 -19.99 9.02
C SER A 131 0.57 -20.26 8.25
N GLY A 132 1.68 -20.54 8.94
CA GLY A 132 2.81 -21.27 8.40
C GLY A 132 3.45 -20.59 7.20
N PHE A 133 3.85 -19.33 7.31
CA PHE A 133 4.59 -18.68 6.23
C PHE A 133 5.97 -19.34 6.07
N GLN A 134 6.27 -19.82 4.87
CA GLN A 134 7.60 -20.37 4.58
C GLN A 134 8.63 -19.23 4.52
N ILE A 135 9.40 -19.09 5.59
CA ILE A 135 10.37 -17.99 5.78
C ILE A 135 11.58 -18.13 4.83
N THR A 136 11.87 -19.32 4.30
CA THR A 136 13.01 -19.55 3.41
C THR A 136 12.76 -20.66 2.39
N LEU A 137 13.20 -20.45 1.14
CA LEU A 137 13.18 -21.42 0.04
C LEU A 137 13.96 -22.73 0.34
N THR A 138 14.75 -22.75 1.42
CA THR A 138 15.64 -23.85 1.82
C THR A 138 14.94 -25.19 2.03
N ARG A 139 13.63 -25.22 2.34
CA ARG A 139 12.87 -26.48 2.46
C ARG A 139 12.79 -27.26 1.14
N GLY A 140 12.68 -26.57 0.00
CA GLY A 140 12.70 -27.24 -1.32
C GLY A 140 14.07 -27.85 -1.64
N HIS A 141 15.16 -27.16 -1.25
CA HIS A 141 16.53 -27.66 -1.39
C HIS A 141 16.80 -28.89 -0.52
N LEU A 142 16.26 -28.92 0.70
CA LEU A 142 16.38 -30.07 1.61
C LEU A 142 15.57 -31.28 1.11
N ASN A 143 14.37 -31.07 0.58
CA ASN A 143 13.57 -32.14 -0.03
C ASN A 143 14.27 -32.76 -1.25
N ASN A 144 14.91 -31.94 -2.10
CA ASN A 144 15.66 -32.43 -3.26
C ASN A 144 16.93 -33.22 -2.88
N LYS A 145 17.55 -32.93 -1.72
CA LYS A 145 18.69 -33.70 -1.22
C LYS A 145 18.30 -35.04 -0.60
N ARG A 146 17.11 -35.15 -0.01
CA ARG A 146 16.61 -36.38 0.64
C ARG A 146 16.00 -37.40 -0.33
N HIS A 147 15.81 -37.04 -1.59
CA HIS A 147 15.36 -37.94 -2.66
C HIS A 147 16.47 -38.35 -3.65
N ARG A 148 17.75 -38.32 -3.25
CA ARG A 148 18.76 -39.11 -3.96
C ARG A 148 18.49 -40.59 -3.66
N LYS A 149 17.88 -41.25 -4.64
CA LYS A 149 17.57 -42.68 -4.70
C LYS A 149 18.77 -43.52 -4.27
N GLU A 150 18.53 -44.45 -3.35
CA GLU A 150 19.19 -45.76 -3.35
C GLU A 150 18.63 -46.61 -4.50
#